data_AF-A0A9P5YVI0-F1
#
_entry.id   AF-A0A9P5YVI0-F1
#
_cell.length_a   1.000
_cell.length_b   1.000
_cell.length_c   1.000
_cell.angle_alpha   90.00
_cell.angle_beta   90.00
_cell.angle_gamma   90.00
#
_symmetry.space_group_name_H-M   'P 1'
#
loop_
_entity.id
_entity.type
_entity.pdbx_description
1 polymer ?
#
loop_
_entity_poly.entity_id
_entity_poly.type
_entity_poly.pdbx_seq_one_letter_code
_entity_poly.pdbx_strand_id
1 'polypeptide(L)'
;MSTLHSDIVFLQDTTGSQGCYIEAARKAIRDICDKISSAGHLDKSLIRFGLIAFRDHPPQDPTYVTKDFGFTNDIAQMQRDISSLTAYGGGDGPEAQTAALAAALNMSWVDNAAKLVILITDAPPHGLGERGDGFDASPDQNDPLVIARQMAERGMTLFVIACEPSLSSYYKYALDFYGALTRITSGQILPLLLAAQLGDYIIGTALEAMEIEKLVEQFQQSIYNDVYAKSMPVDKVVENLHEYMKANGTKIDTVIVEEVYSKTDASIQNQEEWMKAPKIAEGRGKVKQVR
;
A
#
# COMPACT_ATOMS: atom_id res chain seq x y z
N MET A 1 13.90 23.07 -7.37
CA MET A 1 12.73 22.50 -6.68
C MET A 1 12.53 21.12 -7.28
N SER A 2 12.34 20.08 -6.47
CA SER A 2 12.15 18.72 -6.96
C SER A 2 10.87 18.63 -7.80
N THR A 3 10.91 17.78 -8.82
CA THR A 3 9.81 17.49 -9.75
C THR A 3 9.12 16.15 -9.46
N LEU A 4 9.48 15.48 -8.36
CA LEU A 4 8.93 14.16 -8.05
C LEU A 4 7.47 14.29 -7.62
N HIS A 5 6.59 13.68 -8.40
CA HIS A 5 5.17 13.59 -8.08
C HIS A 5 4.92 12.54 -6.99
N SER A 6 3.88 12.72 -6.20
CA SER A 6 3.43 11.71 -5.23
C SER A 6 1.94 11.47 -5.43
N ASP A 7 1.61 10.26 -5.86
CA ASP A 7 0.24 9.80 -5.98
C ASP A 7 -0.05 8.83 -4.83
N ILE A 8 -1.10 9.14 -4.07
CA ILE A 8 -1.46 8.39 -2.87
C ILE A 8 -2.94 8.04 -2.97
N VAL A 9 -3.28 6.77 -3.10
CA VAL A 9 -4.68 6.31 -3.14
C VAL A 9 -5.05 5.61 -1.85
N PHE A 10 -6.21 5.97 -1.29
CA PHE A 10 -6.84 5.29 -0.18
C PHE A 10 -7.92 4.34 -0.71
N LEU A 11 -7.83 3.06 -0.35
CA LEU A 11 -8.87 2.06 -0.57
C LEU A 11 -9.60 1.87 0.75
N GLN A 12 -10.81 2.42 0.85
CA GLN A 12 -11.57 2.43 2.09
C GLN A 12 -12.69 1.40 2.02
N ASP A 13 -12.62 0.43 2.91
CA ASP A 13 -13.73 -0.44 3.25
C ASP A 13 -14.92 0.40 3.77
N THR A 14 -16.10 0.19 3.21
CA THR A 14 -17.32 0.90 3.60
C THR A 14 -18.49 -0.04 3.88
N THR A 15 -18.21 -1.28 4.26
CA THR A 15 -19.24 -2.23 4.71
C THR A 15 -19.76 -1.88 6.10
N GLY A 16 -20.79 -2.59 6.57
CA GLY A 16 -21.42 -2.31 7.85
C GLY A 16 -20.49 -2.48 9.07
N SER A 17 -19.55 -3.42 9.02
CA SER A 17 -18.61 -3.69 10.12
C SER A 17 -17.67 -2.51 10.40
N GLN A 18 -17.36 -1.73 9.36
CA GLN A 18 -16.60 -0.47 9.47
C GLN A 18 -17.32 0.61 10.28
N GLY A 19 -18.58 0.44 10.70
CA GLY A 19 -19.32 1.45 11.45
C GLY A 19 -18.60 1.98 12.69
N CYS A 20 -17.85 1.13 13.41
CA CYS A 20 -17.06 1.56 14.57
C CYS A 20 -15.68 2.15 14.20
N TYR A 21 -15.22 1.95 12.96
CA TYR A 21 -13.90 2.36 12.47
C TYR A 21 -13.95 3.57 11.54
N ILE A 22 -15.07 3.83 10.87
CA ILE A 22 -15.15 4.79 9.77
C ILE A 22 -14.72 6.19 10.20
N GLU A 23 -15.10 6.65 11.39
CA GLU A 23 -14.65 7.97 11.90
C GLU A 23 -13.15 8.00 12.19
N ALA A 24 -12.58 6.93 12.74
CA ALA A 24 -11.15 6.82 12.99
C ALA A 24 -10.37 6.71 11.68
N ALA A 25 -10.87 5.96 10.69
CA ALA A 25 -10.31 5.88 9.34
C ALA A 25 -10.34 7.25 8.64
N ARG A 26 -11.48 7.94 8.66
CA ARG A 26 -11.60 9.31 8.15
C ARG A 26 -10.59 10.24 8.81
N LYS A 27 -10.43 10.16 10.13
CA LYS A 27 -9.46 10.96 10.86
C LYS A 27 -8.03 10.63 10.42
N ALA A 28 -7.69 9.35 10.33
CA ALA A 28 -6.37 8.91 9.90
C ALA A 28 -6.03 9.42 8.49
N ILE A 29 -6.96 9.30 7.53
CA ILE A 29 -6.77 9.79 6.16
C ILE A 29 -6.55 11.31 6.18
N ARG A 30 -7.36 12.07 6.94
CA ARG A 30 -7.17 13.52 7.10
C ARG A 30 -5.81 13.87 7.70
N ASP A 31 -5.43 13.21 8.79
CA ASP A 31 -4.15 13.45 9.46
C ASP A 31 -2.97 13.18 8.50
N ILE A 32 -3.04 12.11 7.69
CA ILE A 32 -2.03 11.81 6.67
C ILE A 32 -1.98 12.92 5.60
N CYS A 33 -3.14 13.31 5.06
CA CYS A 33 -3.21 14.36 4.04
C CYS A 33 -2.66 15.69 4.56
N ASP A 34 -3.06 16.10 5.76
CA ASP A 34 -2.63 17.36 6.40
C ASP A 34 -1.13 17.34 6.67
N LYS A 35 -0.61 16.20 7.16
CA LYS A 35 0.81 16.04 7.48
C LYS A 35 1.69 16.14 6.24
N ILE A 36 1.34 15.40 5.19
CA ILE A 36 2.03 15.45 3.89
C ILE A 36 1.97 16.87 3.31
N SER A 37 0.81 17.52 3.41
CA SER A 37 0.63 18.88 2.91
C SER A 37 1.40 19.93 3.73
N SER A 38 1.62 19.68 5.02
CA SER A 38 2.36 20.59 5.90
C SER A 38 3.88 20.40 5.80
N ALA A 39 4.36 19.32 5.18
CA ALA A 39 5.77 19.05 4.99
C ALA A 39 6.38 20.08 4.01
N GLY A 40 7.06 21.11 4.55
CA GLY A 40 7.60 22.25 3.79
C GLY A 40 8.67 21.92 2.74
N HIS A 41 9.01 20.65 2.56
CA HIS A 41 9.96 20.16 1.56
C HIS A 41 9.29 19.63 0.29
N LEU A 42 7.97 19.39 0.32
CA LEU A 42 7.20 18.89 -0.83
C LEU A 42 6.38 20.03 -1.44
N ASP A 43 6.41 20.15 -2.77
CA ASP A 43 5.50 21.05 -3.48
C ASP A 43 4.10 20.41 -3.51
N LYS A 44 3.14 21.06 -2.85
CA LYS A 44 1.74 20.60 -2.77
C LYS A 44 1.12 20.34 -4.15
N SER A 45 1.56 21.05 -5.19
CA SER A 45 1.05 20.86 -6.55
C SER A 45 1.48 19.53 -7.17
N LEU A 46 2.51 18.89 -6.63
CA LEU A 46 3.03 17.60 -7.10
C LEU A 46 2.37 16.41 -6.38
N ILE A 47 1.52 16.67 -5.38
CA ILE A 47 0.86 15.64 -4.57
C ILE A 47 -0.59 15.48 -5.03
N ARG A 48 -1.01 14.25 -5.34
CA ARG A 48 -2.39 13.91 -5.64
C ARG A 48 -2.89 12.82 -4.70
N PHE A 49 -4.07 13.02 -4.16
CA PHE A 49 -4.78 12.04 -3.34
C PHE A 49 -5.90 11.41 -4.16
N GLY A 50 -6.02 10.09 -4.07
CA GLY A 50 -7.11 9.32 -4.66
C GLY A 50 -7.92 8.61 -3.58
N LEU A 51 -9.18 8.35 -3.87
CA LEU A 51 -10.07 7.57 -2.99
C LEU A 51 -10.85 6.56 -3.82
N ILE A 52 -10.81 5.29 -3.39
CA ILE A 52 -11.70 4.25 -3.85
C ILE A 52 -12.41 3.70 -2.62
N ALA A 53 -13.73 3.84 -2.55
CA ALA A 53 -14.52 3.13 -1.57
C ALA A 53 -14.93 1.78 -2.14
N PHE A 54 -14.96 0.74 -1.30
CA PHE A 54 -15.46 -0.57 -1.71
C PHE A 54 -16.36 -1.18 -0.65
N ARG A 55 -17.17 -2.15 -1.08
CA ARG A 55 -17.99 -2.99 -0.22
C ARG A 55 -17.81 -4.44 -0.65
N ASP A 56 -18.90 -5.07 -1.06
CA ASP A 56 -18.96 -6.50 -1.31
C ASP A 56 -19.67 -6.77 -2.65
N HIS A 57 -19.55 -7.99 -3.15
CA HIS A 57 -20.17 -8.43 -4.38
C HIS A 57 -21.63 -8.87 -4.16
N PRO A 58 -22.50 -8.73 -5.18
CA PRO A 58 -23.76 -9.44 -5.19
C PRO A 58 -23.53 -10.97 -5.13
N PRO A 59 -24.33 -11.73 -4.35
CA PRO A 59 -25.57 -11.32 -3.71
C PRO A 59 -25.43 -10.72 -2.30
N GLN A 60 -24.22 -10.65 -1.73
CA GLN A 60 -24.02 -10.15 -0.36
C GLN A 60 -24.37 -8.67 -0.24
N ASP A 61 -23.91 -7.88 -1.20
CA ASP A 61 -24.24 -6.46 -1.25
C ASP A 61 -24.75 -6.05 -2.65
N PRO A 62 -26.01 -5.55 -2.76
CA PRO A 62 -26.58 -5.11 -4.02
C PRO A 62 -26.25 -3.65 -4.37
N THR A 63 -25.51 -2.91 -3.55
CA THR A 63 -25.31 -1.46 -3.69
C THR A 63 -24.21 -1.11 -4.69
N TYR A 64 -22.95 -1.39 -4.36
CA TYR A 64 -21.80 -1.24 -5.25
C TYR A 64 -20.65 -2.11 -4.76
N VAL A 65 -19.80 -2.54 -5.70
CA VAL A 65 -18.55 -3.24 -5.38
C VAL A 65 -17.44 -2.22 -5.11
N THR A 66 -17.22 -1.30 -6.05
CA THR A 66 -16.26 -0.21 -5.94
C THR A 66 -16.86 1.12 -6.38
N LYS A 67 -16.37 2.22 -5.78
CA LYS A 67 -16.68 3.60 -6.13
C LYS A 67 -15.39 4.41 -6.15
N ASP A 68 -14.95 4.75 -7.36
CA ASP A 68 -13.75 5.53 -7.61
C ASP A 68 -14.07 7.03 -7.66
N PHE A 69 -13.37 7.83 -6.87
CA PHE A 69 -13.48 9.29 -6.83
C PHE A 69 -12.39 9.99 -7.67
N GLY A 70 -11.45 9.23 -8.21
CA GLY A 70 -10.32 9.74 -9.00
C GLY A 70 -9.23 10.41 -8.15
N PHE A 71 -8.18 10.89 -8.83
CA PHE A 71 -7.13 11.69 -8.20
C PHE A 71 -7.51 13.17 -8.13
N THR A 72 -7.15 13.83 -7.03
CA THR A 72 -7.28 15.26 -6.83
C THR A 72 -6.07 15.83 -6.10
N ASN A 73 -5.67 17.06 -6.43
CA ASN A 73 -4.72 17.85 -5.64
C ASN A 73 -5.44 18.85 -4.70
N ASP A 74 -6.78 18.91 -4.73
CA ASP A 74 -7.59 19.68 -3.78
C ASP A 74 -7.86 18.86 -2.53
N ILE A 75 -7.13 19.15 -1.45
CA ILE A 75 -7.30 18.53 -0.13
C ILE A 75 -8.73 18.72 0.37
N ALA A 76 -9.37 19.86 0.10
CA ALA A 76 -10.75 20.09 0.53
C ALA A 76 -11.72 19.19 -0.23
N GLN A 77 -11.46 18.88 -1.51
CA GLN A 77 -12.23 17.88 -2.26
C GLN A 77 -12.05 16.49 -1.65
N MET A 78 -10.81 16.07 -1.39
CA MET A 78 -10.52 14.80 -0.74
C MET A 78 -11.25 14.68 0.61
N GLN A 79 -11.22 15.73 1.44
CA GLN A 79 -11.93 15.78 2.72
C GLN A 79 -13.46 15.66 2.56
N ARG A 80 -14.05 16.27 1.52
CA ARG A 80 -15.49 16.11 1.21
C ARG A 80 -15.80 14.67 0.82
N ASP A 81 -14.98 14.06 -0.03
CA ASP A 81 -15.18 12.69 -0.52
C ASP A 81 -15.10 11.67 0.64
N ILE A 82 -14.10 11.79 1.50
CA ILE A 82 -13.95 10.98 2.73
C ILE A 82 -15.17 11.15 3.66
N SER A 83 -15.64 12.39 3.83
CA SER A 83 -16.78 12.69 4.70
C SER A 83 -18.10 12.14 4.14
N SER A 84 -18.18 11.94 2.81
CA SER A 84 -19.36 11.41 2.13
C SER A 84 -19.56 9.90 2.27
N LEU A 85 -18.54 9.16 2.72
CA LEU A 85 -18.60 7.70 2.84
C LEU A 85 -19.68 7.28 3.86
N THR A 86 -20.15 6.04 3.80
CA THR A 86 -21.07 5.54 4.83
C THR A 86 -20.88 4.03 4.95
N ALA A 87 -20.61 3.57 6.17
CA ALA A 87 -20.53 2.16 6.51
C ALA A 87 -21.91 1.53 6.37
N TYR A 88 -22.07 0.61 5.41
CA TYR A 88 -23.32 -0.09 5.13
C TYR A 88 -23.07 -1.32 4.27
N GLY A 89 -23.92 -2.33 4.39
CA GLY A 89 -23.87 -3.51 3.53
C GLY A 89 -22.80 -4.51 3.96
N GLY A 90 -22.26 -5.28 3.00
CA GLY A 90 -21.52 -6.52 3.24
C GLY A 90 -22.44 -7.71 3.56
N GLY A 91 -21.88 -8.84 4.01
CA GLY A 91 -22.70 -9.97 4.44
C GLY A 91 -21.95 -11.14 5.07
N ASP A 92 -21.08 -11.78 4.31
CA ASP A 92 -20.51 -13.09 4.63
C ASP A 92 -19.14 -13.06 5.34
N GLY A 93 -18.59 -11.86 5.52
CA GLY A 93 -17.38 -11.59 6.28
C GLY A 93 -16.27 -11.06 5.39
N PRO A 94 -15.68 -11.89 4.49
CA PRO A 94 -14.76 -11.41 3.47
C PRO A 94 -15.45 -10.42 2.50
N GLU A 95 -14.67 -9.60 1.79
CA GLU A 95 -15.24 -8.52 0.97
C GLU A 95 -14.50 -8.32 -0.36
N ALA A 96 -14.78 -7.20 -1.04
CA ALA A 96 -14.28 -6.87 -2.37
C ALA A 96 -12.95 -6.08 -2.39
N GLN A 97 -12.05 -6.30 -1.42
CA GLN A 97 -10.72 -5.64 -1.41
C GLN A 97 -9.95 -5.94 -2.71
N THR A 98 -10.09 -7.14 -3.26
CA THR A 98 -9.49 -7.52 -4.55
C THR A 98 -9.94 -6.61 -5.69
N ALA A 99 -11.23 -6.29 -5.77
CA ALA A 99 -11.77 -5.38 -6.77
C ALA A 99 -11.26 -3.95 -6.58
N ALA A 100 -11.11 -3.50 -5.32
CA ALA A 100 -10.54 -2.19 -5.00
C ALA A 100 -9.06 -2.09 -5.40
N LEU A 101 -8.27 -3.13 -5.12
CA LEU A 101 -6.86 -3.22 -5.53
C LEU A 101 -6.73 -3.22 -7.06
N ALA A 102 -7.61 -3.94 -7.77
CA ALA A 102 -7.65 -3.94 -9.23
C ALA A 102 -8.04 -2.56 -9.80
N ALA A 103 -8.99 -1.87 -9.18
CA ALA A 103 -9.37 -0.51 -9.57
C ALA A 103 -8.20 0.47 -9.35
N ALA A 104 -7.51 0.38 -8.20
CA ALA A 104 -6.34 1.18 -7.89
C ALA A 104 -5.22 1.00 -8.92
N LEU A 105 -4.95 -0.25 -9.33
CA LEU A 105 -3.95 -0.57 -10.35
C LEU A 105 -4.22 0.13 -11.69
N ASN A 106 -5.48 0.41 -12.01
CA ASN A 106 -5.93 0.98 -13.28
C ASN A 106 -6.24 2.49 -13.23
N MET A 107 -5.99 3.16 -12.09
CA MET A 107 -6.14 4.62 -12.01
C MET A 107 -5.12 5.35 -12.89
N SER A 108 -5.35 6.65 -13.14
CA SER A 108 -4.47 7.50 -13.95
C SER A 108 -3.25 8.01 -13.17
N TRP A 109 -2.36 7.10 -12.79
CA TRP A 109 -1.08 7.39 -12.12
C TRP A 109 -0.15 8.26 -12.98
N VAL A 110 0.61 9.15 -12.35
CA VAL A 110 1.74 9.83 -13.01
C VAL A 110 2.90 8.83 -13.12
N ASP A 111 3.56 8.79 -14.29
CA ASP A 111 4.63 7.81 -14.54
C ASP A 111 5.82 7.98 -13.58
N ASN A 112 6.36 9.21 -13.45
CA ASN A 112 7.47 9.56 -12.57
C ASN A 112 6.96 10.06 -11.21
N ALA A 113 6.26 9.20 -10.49
CA ALA A 113 5.75 9.49 -9.16
C ALA A 113 6.07 8.39 -8.16
N ALA A 114 6.19 8.75 -6.88
CA ALA A 114 5.98 7.81 -5.79
C ALA A 114 4.51 7.37 -5.81
N LYS A 115 4.25 6.06 -5.89
CA LYS A 115 2.89 5.49 -6.03
C LYS A 115 2.54 4.69 -4.80
N LEU A 116 1.67 5.22 -3.96
CA LEU A 116 1.32 4.60 -2.68
C LEU A 116 -0.15 4.19 -2.67
N VAL A 117 -0.41 2.95 -2.27
CA VAL A 117 -1.75 2.38 -2.11
C VAL A 117 -1.96 2.09 -0.63
N ILE A 118 -3.03 2.61 -0.04
CA ILE A 118 -3.32 2.46 1.39
C ILE A 118 -4.68 1.79 1.53
N LEU A 119 -4.71 0.50 1.83
CA LEU A 119 -5.92 -0.28 2.07
C LEU A 119 -6.32 -0.18 3.55
N ILE A 120 -7.54 0.23 3.84
CA ILE A 120 -8.10 0.31 5.20
C ILE A 120 -9.27 -0.67 5.28
N THR A 121 -9.18 -1.70 6.12
CA THR A 121 -10.22 -2.75 6.22
C THR A 121 -10.16 -3.51 7.53
N ASP A 122 -11.30 -4.08 7.93
CA ASP A 122 -11.43 -5.02 9.04
C ASP A 122 -11.70 -6.47 8.59
N ALA A 123 -11.68 -6.72 7.28
CA ALA A 123 -11.97 -8.01 6.66
C ALA A 123 -10.89 -8.46 5.66
N PRO A 124 -10.81 -9.76 5.33
CA PRO A 124 -9.99 -10.30 4.25
C PRO A 124 -10.70 -10.26 2.89
N PRO A 125 -9.99 -10.44 1.77
CA PRO A 125 -10.62 -10.68 0.47
C PRO A 125 -11.27 -12.06 0.37
N HIS A 126 -12.29 -12.15 -0.49
CA HIS A 126 -12.89 -13.42 -0.88
C HIS A 126 -11.87 -14.43 -1.41
N GLY A 127 -12.16 -15.70 -1.14
CA GLY A 127 -11.33 -16.83 -1.52
C GLY A 127 -10.16 -17.06 -0.57
N LEU A 128 -10.01 -16.32 0.52
CA LEU A 128 -8.90 -16.60 1.45
C LEU A 128 -9.09 -17.93 2.21
N GLY A 129 -10.30 -18.48 2.22
CA GLY A 129 -10.63 -19.71 2.95
C GLY A 129 -11.12 -19.46 4.37
N GLU A 130 -11.55 -18.23 4.66
CA GLU A 130 -12.17 -17.87 5.92
C GLU A 130 -13.53 -18.52 6.08
N ARG A 131 -13.93 -18.73 7.34
CA ARG A 131 -15.22 -19.33 7.62
C ARG A 131 -16.32 -18.31 7.32
N GLY A 132 -17.30 -18.71 6.52
CA GLY A 132 -18.47 -17.90 6.21
C GLY A 132 -18.45 -17.34 4.79
N ASP A 133 -17.28 -17.32 4.15
CA ASP A 133 -17.10 -16.82 2.78
C ASP A 133 -18.07 -17.46 1.80
N GLY A 134 -18.90 -16.64 1.15
CA GLY A 134 -19.85 -17.04 0.13
C GLY A 134 -19.19 -17.27 -1.23
N PHE A 135 -17.89 -16.97 -1.37
CA PHE A 135 -17.17 -17.08 -2.62
C PHE A 135 -15.85 -17.86 -2.48
N ASP A 136 -15.67 -18.89 -3.30
CA ASP A 136 -14.42 -19.66 -3.31
C ASP A 136 -13.23 -18.91 -3.92
N ALA A 137 -13.49 -17.83 -4.66
CA ALA A 137 -12.51 -16.94 -5.27
C ALA A 137 -13.16 -15.56 -5.51
N SER A 138 -12.37 -14.54 -5.82
CA SER A 138 -12.93 -13.21 -6.12
C SER A 138 -13.89 -13.27 -7.33
N PRO A 139 -15.14 -12.77 -7.21
CA PRO A 139 -16.13 -12.87 -8.29
C PRO A 139 -15.76 -12.15 -9.59
N ASP A 140 -14.87 -11.16 -9.52
CA ASP A 140 -14.37 -10.41 -10.68
C ASP A 140 -13.22 -11.11 -11.42
N GLN A 141 -12.86 -12.34 -11.01
CA GLN A 141 -11.77 -13.16 -11.55
C GLN A 141 -10.36 -12.60 -11.33
N ASN A 142 -10.23 -11.51 -10.56
CA ASN A 142 -8.95 -11.01 -10.14
C ASN A 142 -8.39 -11.85 -8.99
N ASP A 143 -7.06 -11.80 -8.83
CA ASP A 143 -6.40 -12.41 -7.68
C ASP A 143 -5.48 -11.37 -7.02
N PRO A 144 -5.62 -11.14 -5.70
CA PRO A 144 -4.87 -10.11 -5.00
C PRO A 144 -3.35 -10.37 -4.94
N LEU A 145 -2.88 -11.64 -4.99
CA LEU A 145 -1.44 -11.93 -5.10
C LEU A 145 -0.91 -11.57 -6.48
N VAL A 146 -1.70 -11.78 -7.53
CA VAL A 146 -1.35 -11.33 -8.88
C VAL A 146 -1.31 -9.81 -8.95
N ILE A 147 -2.31 -9.13 -8.38
CA ILE A 147 -2.37 -7.67 -8.35
C ILE A 147 -1.19 -7.09 -7.56
N ALA A 148 -0.85 -7.64 -6.39
CA ALA A 148 0.29 -7.16 -5.60
C ALA A 148 1.61 -7.27 -6.38
N ARG A 149 1.81 -8.32 -7.17
CA ARG A 149 3.00 -8.43 -8.04
C ARG A 149 2.98 -7.40 -9.16
N GLN A 150 1.83 -7.16 -9.80
CA GLN A 150 1.68 -6.12 -10.81
C GLN A 150 1.90 -4.72 -10.22
N MET A 151 1.47 -4.47 -8.99
CA MET A 151 1.76 -3.26 -8.24
C MET A 151 3.27 -3.10 -8.03
N ALA A 152 3.95 -4.14 -7.55
CA ALA A 152 5.40 -4.14 -7.35
C ALA A 152 6.16 -3.88 -8.67
N GLU A 153 5.76 -4.53 -9.77
CA GLU A 153 6.33 -4.31 -11.12
C GLU A 153 6.15 -2.87 -11.62
N ARG A 154 5.10 -2.17 -11.16
CA ARG A 154 4.81 -0.76 -11.49
C ARG A 154 5.37 0.24 -10.48
N GLY A 155 6.16 -0.22 -9.50
CA GLY A 155 6.73 0.61 -8.43
C GLY A 155 5.68 1.15 -7.46
N MET A 156 4.58 0.43 -7.28
CA MET A 156 3.51 0.79 -6.35
C MET A 156 3.69 0.06 -5.01
N THR A 157 3.67 0.82 -3.93
CA THR A 157 3.83 0.30 -2.56
C THR A 157 2.48 0.19 -1.87
N LEU A 158 2.11 -1.02 -1.42
CA LEU A 158 0.87 -1.26 -0.68
C LEU A 158 1.11 -1.21 0.84
N PHE A 159 0.32 -0.38 1.51
CA PHE A 159 0.14 -0.38 2.96
C PHE A 159 -1.24 -0.92 3.30
N VAL A 160 -1.31 -1.69 4.38
CA VAL A 160 -2.58 -2.16 4.92
C VAL A 160 -2.76 -1.57 6.31
N ILE A 161 -3.83 -0.81 6.50
CA ILE A 161 -4.28 -0.30 7.78
C ILE A 161 -5.37 -1.25 8.28
N ALA A 162 -4.98 -2.11 9.20
CA ALA A 162 -5.84 -3.11 9.81
C ALA A 162 -6.72 -2.47 10.90
N CYS A 163 -8.02 -2.64 10.76
CA CYS A 163 -9.01 -2.22 11.75
C CYS A 163 -9.14 -3.30 12.84
N GLU A 164 -8.36 -3.15 13.90
CA GLU A 164 -8.32 -4.06 15.04
C GLU A 164 -9.35 -3.70 16.14
N PRO A 165 -9.81 -4.67 16.94
CA PRO A 165 -9.44 -6.09 16.94
C PRO A 165 -10.22 -6.94 15.93
N SER A 166 -11.13 -6.36 15.14
CA SER A 166 -12.02 -7.11 14.24
C SER A 166 -11.25 -8.01 13.27
N LEU A 167 -10.22 -7.48 12.60
CA LEU A 167 -9.46 -8.25 11.62
C LEU A 167 -8.82 -9.50 12.24
N SER A 168 -8.10 -9.36 13.36
CA SER A 168 -7.39 -10.48 13.99
C SER A 168 -8.30 -11.42 14.79
N SER A 169 -9.40 -10.92 15.34
CA SER A 169 -10.27 -11.70 16.22
C SER A 169 -11.24 -12.60 15.45
N TYR A 170 -11.70 -12.15 14.28
CA TYR A 170 -12.68 -12.89 13.48
C TYR A 170 -12.04 -13.78 12.41
N TYR A 171 -10.87 -13.40 11.88
CA TYR A 171 -10.26 -14.04 10.72
C TYR A 171 -8.91 -14.68 11.07
N LYS A 172 -8.65 -15.87 10.51
CA LYS A 172 -7.51 -16.73 10.90
C LYS A 172 -6.32 -16.66 9.95
N TYR A 173 -6.53 -16.12 8.76
CA TYR A 173 -5.53 -16.04 7.69
C TYR A 173 -5.27 -14.59 7.25
N ALA A 174 -6.19 -13.67 7.57
CA ALA A 174 -6.18 -12.29 7.07
C ALA A 174 -4.87 -11.54 7.34
N LEU A 175 -4.38 -11.53 8.60
CA LEU A 175 -3.17 -10.80 8.97
C LEU A 175 -1.92 -11.30 8.22
N ASP A 176 -1.73 -12.63 8.19
CA ASP A 176 -0.59 -13.22 7.47
C ASP A 176 -0.70 -13.00 5.96
N PHE A 177 -1.92 -13.04 5.43
CA PHE A 177 -2.16 -12.77 4.03
C PHE A 177 -1.81 -11.33 3.65
N TYR A 178 -2.28 -10.35 4.42
CA TYR A 178 -1.93 -8.95 4.21
C TYR A 178 -0.44 -8.69 4.42
N GLY A 179 0.18 -9.31 5.42
CA GLY A 179 1.64 -9.24 5.62
C GLY A 179 2.42 -9.74 4.40
N ALA A 180 1.93 -10.78 3.71
CA ALA A 180 2.53 -11.24 2.46
C ALA A 180 2.35 -10.23 1.32
N LEU A 181 1.14 -9.68 1.14
CA LEU A 181 0.87 -8.69 0.09
C LEU A 181 1.75 -7.44 0.25
N THR A 182 1.82 -6.90 1.47
CA THR A 182 2.62 -5.71 1.73
C THR A 182 4.11 -5.98 1.52
N ARG A 183 4.61 -7.17 1.88
CA ARG A 183 6.01 -7.56 1.60
C ARG A 183 6.33 -7.67 0.11
N ILE A 184 5.40 -8.17 -0.72
CA ILE A 184 5.57 -8.24 -2.17
C ILE A 184 5.81 -6.83 -2.74
N THR A 185 5.13 -5.82 -2.22
CA THR A 185 5.20 -4.43 -2.67
C THR A 185 6.15 -3.56 -1.83
N SER A 186 6.96 -4.15 -0.94
CA SER A 186 7.85 -3.41 -0.02
C SER A 186 7.16 -2.40 0.91
N GLY A 187 5.88 -2.62 1.22
CA GLY A 187 5.13 -1.84 2.22
C GLY A 187 4.91 -2.63 3.51
N GLN A 188 3.96 -2.18 4.33
CA GLN A 188 3.72 -2.74 5.65
C GLN A 188 2.24 -2.77 6.05
N ILE A 189 1.92 -3.63 7.02
CA ILE A 189 0.64 -3.67 7.71
C ILE A 189 0.76 -2.96 9.07
N LEU A 190 -0.21 -2.10 9.39
CA LEU A 190 -0.26 -1.28 10.59
C LEU A 190 -1.66 -1.30 11.19
N PRO A 191 -1.83 -1.32 12.52
CA PRO A 191 -3.15 -1.12 13.11
C PRO A 191 -3.62 0.32 12.89
N LEU A 192 -4.93 0.53 12.77
CA LEU A 192 -5.55 1.85 12.56
C LEU A 192 -5.11 2.91 13.59
N LEU A 193 -4.86 2.50 14.84
CA LEU A 193 -4.36 3.39 15.90
C LEU A 193 -3.02 4.05 15.54
N LEU A 194 -2.20 3.40 14.73
CA LEU A 194 -0.89 3.88 14.30
C LEU A 194 -0.90 4.46 12.88
N ALA A 195 -2.06 4.57 12.24
CA ALA A 195 -2.17 5.09 10.88
C ALA A 195 -1.57 6.50 10.72
N ALA A 196 -1.57 7.33 11.75
CA ALA A 196 -0.94 8.65 11.72
C ALA A 196 0.60 8.60 11.55
N GLN A 197 1.24 7.49 11.95
CA GLN A 197 2.68 7.25 11.71
C GLN A 197 2.99 7.05 10.23
N LEU A 198 2.01 6.57 9.45
CA LEU A 198 2.18 6.40 8.01
C LEU A 198 2.48 7.72 7.32
N GLY A 199 1.96 8.84 7.83
CA GLY A 199 2.31 10.17 7.30
C GLY A 199 3.81 10.48 7.40
N ASP A 200 4.49 10.12 8.51
CA ASP A 200 5.94 10.28 8.64
C ASP A 200 6.69 9.40 7.66
N TYR A 201 6.26 8.14 7.54
CA TYR A 201 6.87 7.18 6.63
C TYR A 201 6.73 7.62 5.16
N ILE A 202 5.55 8.10 4.75
CA ILE A 202 5.30 8.60 3.40
C ILE A 202 6.22 9.79 3.10
N ILE A 203 6.33 10.72 4.05
CA ILE A 203 7.24 11.87 3.91
C ILE A 203 8.69 11.38 3.80
N GLY A 204 9.13 10.46 4.67
CA GLY A 204 10.46 9.86 4.62
C GLY A 204 10.75 9.21 3.27
N THR A 205 9.86 8.34 2.79
CA THR A 205 9.99 7.66 1.49
C THR A 205 10.06 8.65 0.33
N ALA A 206 9.23 9.70 0.34
CA ALA A 206 9.28 10.75 -0.68
C ALA A 206 10.62 11.50 -0.64
N LEU A 207 11.12 11.86 0.55
CA LEU A 207 12.41 12.51 0.72
C LEU A 207 13.56 11.61 0.24
N GLU A 208 13.56 10.33 0.61
CA GLU A 208 14.54 9.34 0.13
C GLU A 208 14.54 9.24 -1.39
N ALA A 209 13.36 9.15 -2.02
CA ALA A 209 13.24 9.10 -3.48
C ALA A 209 13.79 10.37 -4.14
N MET A 210 13.54 11.55 -3.56
CA MET A 210 14.08 12.82 -4.06
C MET A 210 15.60 12.91 -3.91
N GLU A 211 16.16 12.36 -2.83
CA GLU A 211 17.61 12.31 -2.61
C GLU A 211 18.29 11.36 -3.60
N ILE A 212 17.69 10.19 -3.85
CA ILE A 212 18.15 9.23 -4.86
C ILE A 212 18.08 9.86 -6.26
N GLU A 213 17.01 10.56 -6.61
CA GLU A 213 16.87 11.23 -7.92
C GLU A 213 17.98 12.27 -8.14
N LYS A 214 18.23 13.14 -7.14
CA LYS A 214 19.35 14.10 -7.19
C LYS A 214 20.70 13.42 -7.34
N LEU A 215 20.89 12.29 -6.66
CA LEU A 215 22.11 11.51 -6.76
C LEU A 215 22.27 10.97 -8.18
N VAL A 216 21.23 10.38 -8.75
CA VAL A 216 21.25 9.89 -10.14
C VAL A 216 21.60 11.02 -11.10
N GLU A 217 20.95 12.18 -11.00
CA GLU A 217 21.26 13.36 -11.83
C GLU A 217 22.72 13.81 -11.70
N GLN A 218 23.22 13.89 -10.47
CA GLN A 218 24.59 14.32 -10.19
C GLN A 218 25.63 13.38 -10.81
N PHE A 219 25.35 12.08 -10.84
CA PHE A 219 26.30 11.06 -11.27
C PHE A 219 26.07 10.53 -12.68
N GLN A 220 24.96 10.86 -13.33
CA GLN A 220 24.62 10.37 -14.65
C GLN A 220 25.76 10.60 -15.66
N GLN A 221 26.37 11.77 -15.65
CA GLN A 221 27.49 12.11 -16.53
C GLN A 221 28.78 11.37 -16.17
N SER A 222 29.04 11.16 -14.87
CA SER A 222 30.21 10.43 -14.39
C SER A 222 30.10 8.95 -14.73
N ILE A 223 28.94 8.34 -14.48
CA ILE A 223 28.64 6.95 -14.83
C ILE A 223 28.76 6.76 -16.34
N TYR A 224 28.19 7.67 -17.14
CA TYR A 224 28.31 7.61 -18.59
C TYR A 224 29.78 7.70 -19.05
N ASN A 225 30.55 8.64 -18.52
CA ASN A 225 31.96 8.79 -18.88
C ASN A 225 32.81 7.61 -18.41
N ASP A 226 32.59 7.09 -17.22
CA ASP A 226 33.39 5.99 -16.66
C ASP A 226 33.11 4.67 -17.38
N VAL A 227 31.84 4.38 -17.70
CA VAL A 227 31.45 3.16 -18.43
C VAL A 227 31.84 3.25 -19.91
N TYR A 228 31.46 4.34 -20.61
CA TYR A 228 31.60 4.40 -22.07
C TYR A 228 32.92 5.03 -22.53
N ALA A 229 33.39 6.09 -21.86
CA ALA A 229 34.62 6.76 -22.27
C ALA A 229 35.88 6.09 -21.69
N LYS A 230 35.79 5.54 -20.47
CA LYS A 230 36.93 4.85 -19.81
C LYS A 230 36.85 3.33 -19.85
N SER A 231 35.79 2.75 -20.42
CA SER A 231 35.57 1.28 -20.46
C SER A 231 35.73 0.62 -19.09
N MET A 232 35.35 1.32 -18.01
CA MET A 232 35.43 0.75 -16.67
C MET A 232 34.36 -0.33 -16.50
N PRO A 233 34.70 -1.46 -15.85
CA PRO A 233 33.70 -2.45 -15.44
C PRO A 233 32.65 -1.81 -14.53
N VAL A 234 31.38 -2.18 -14.74
CA VAL A 234 30.23 -1.62 -14.02
C VAL A 234 30.39 -1.77 -12.50
N ASP A 235 30.90 -2.91 -12.03
CA ASP A 235 31.11 -3.18 -10.60
C ASP A 235 32.06 -2.16 -9.96
N LYS A 236 33.08 -1.71 -10.70
CA LYS A 236 34.05 -0.70 -10.23
C LYS A 236 33.46 0.71 -10.21
N VAL A 237 32.53 1.00 -11.12
CA VAL A 237 31.76 2.26 -11.11
C VAL A 237 30.87 2.30 -9.87
N VAL A 238 30.23 1.17 -9.52
CA VAL A 238 29.40 1.04 -8.32
C VAL A 238 30.22 1.21 -7.03
N GLU A 239 31.42 0.62 -6.96
CA GLU A 239 32.33 0.82 -5.82
C GLU A 239 32.72 2.29 -5.64
N ASN A 240 33.14 2.97 -6.71
CA ASN A 240 33.53 4.39 -6.67
C ASN A 240 32.36 5.29 -6.24
N LEU A 241 31.14 4.98 -6.70
CA LEU A 241 29.93 5.69 -6.31
C LEU A 241 29.67 5.52 -4.81
N HIS A 242 29.79 4.30 -4.30
CA HIS A 242 29.65 3.99 -2.88
C HIS A 242 30.68 4.73 -2.00
N GLU A 243 31.93 4.81 -2.43
CA GLU A 243 32.98 5.54 -1.71
C GLU A 243 32.68 7.05 -1.67
N TYR A 244 32.23 7.64 -2.77
CA TYR A 244 31.84 9.04 -2.79
C TYR A 244 30.65 9.32 -1.89
N MET A 245 29.63 8.46 -1.90
CA MET A 245 28.46 8.60 -1.01
C MET A 245 28.87 8.59 0.46
N LYS A 246 29.80 7.71 0.85
CA LYS A 246 30.37 7.69 2.20
C LYS A 246 31.16 8.96 2.53
N ALA A 247 31.94 9.48 1.58
CA ALA A 247 32.76 10.67 1.78
C ALA A 247 31.91 11.96 1.94
N ASN A 248 30.78 12.04 1.26
CA ASN A 248 29.88 13.19 1.31
C ASN A 248 28.82 13.15 2.40
N GLY A 249 28.79 12.08 3.21
CA GLY A 249 27.93 12.00 4.39
C GLY A 249 26.43 11.94 4.07
N THR A 250 26.05 11.48 2.87
CA THR A 250 24.64 11.24 2.52
C THR A 250 24.08 10.15 3.42
N LYS A 251 23.35 10.54 4.46
CA LYS A 251 22.54 9.62 5.27
C LYS A 251 21.17 9.54 4.63
N ILE A 252 20.87 8.41 4.02
CA ILE A 252 19.49 8.06 3.68
C ILE A 252 18.80 7.81 5.02
N ASP A 253 18.04 8.79 5.49
CA ASP A 253 17.31 8.67 6.76
C ASP A 253 16.08 7.77 6.53
N THR A 254 16.27 6.46 6.71
CA THR A 254 15.17 5.51 6.61
C THR A 254 14.24 5.63 7.81
N VAL A 255 12.98 6.00 7.56
CA VAL A 255 11.94 5.97 8.59
C VAL A 255 11.54 4.51 8.82
N ILE A 256 12.04 3.94 9.92
CA ILE A 256 11.65 2.59 10.36
C ILE A 256 10.32 2.72 11.10
N VAL A 257 9.25 2.20 10.53
CA VAL A 257 8.01 1.97 11.26
C VAL A 257 8.15 0.64 12.01
N GLU A 258 7.96 0.66 13.32
CA GLU A 258 8.05 -0.52 14.16
C GLU A 258 6.99 -1.55 13.74
N GLU A 259 7.40 -2.80 13.56
CA GLU A 259 6.47 -3.89 13.29
C GLU A 259 5.67 -4.22 14.56
N VAL A 260 4.38 -3.88 14.54
CA VAL A 260 3.51 -4.00 15.73
C VAL A 260 2.91 -5.40 15.88
N TYR A 261 2.90 -6.19 14.80
CA TYR A 261 2.39 -7.56 14.81
C TYR A 261 3.47 -8.55 15.22
N SER A 262 3.18 -9.38 16.24
CA SER A 262 4.10 -10.39 16.73
C SER A 262 4.31 -11.49 15.69
N LYS A 263 5.56 -11.67 15.27
CA LYS A 263 5.94 -12.72 14.32
C LYS A 263 6.10 -14.04 15.06
N THR A 264 5.06 -14.87 15.01
CA THR A 264 5.23 -16.30 15.33
C THR A 264 5.90 -17.03 14.18
N ASP A 265 6.59 -18.14 14.45
CA ASP A 265 7.18 -18.97 13.38
C ASP A 265 6.13 -19.41 12.35
N ALA A 266 4.90 -19.65 12.81
CA ALA A 266 3.77 -19.99 11.94
C ALA A 266 3.36 -18.81 11.03
N SER A 267 3.30 -17.58 11.57
CA SER A 267 3.01 -16.37 10.79
C SER A 267 4.07 -16.10 9.73
N ILE A 268 5.36 -16.25 10.08
CA ILE A 268 6.47 -16.12 9.13
C ILE A 268 6.33 -17.16 8.01
N GLN A 269 6.11 -18.42 8.37
CA GLN A 269 5.95 -19.50 7.40
C GLN A 269 4.75 -19.24 6.47
N ASN A 270 3.60 -18.81 7.02
CA ASN A 270 2.42 -18.50 6.24
C ASN A 270 2.67 -17.37 5.24
N GLN A 271 3.32 -16.29 5.67
CA GLN A 271 3.67 -15.18 4.80
C GLN A 271 4.58 -15.63 3.65
N GLU A 272 5.59 -16.47 3.92
CA GLU A 272 6.44 -17.03 2.87
C GLU A 272 5.68 -17.92 1.87
N GLU A 273 4.76 -18.76 2.36
CA GLU A 273 3.94 -19.60 1.50
C GLU A 273 3.02 -18.75 0.60
N TRP A 274 2.41 -17.71 1.15
CA TRP A 274 1.61 -16.76 0.37
C TRP A 274 2.43 -16.04 -0.70
N MET A 275 3.64 -15.56 -0.37
CA MET A 275 4.51 -14.89 -1.34
C MET A 275 4.89 -15.81 -2.51
N LYS A 276 5.12 -17.10 -2.24
CA LYS A 276 5.48 -18.12 -3.25
C LYS A 276 4.27 -18.58 -4.09
N ALA A 277 3.05 -18.50 -3.56
CA ALA A 277 1.84 -19.00 -4.21
C ALA A 277 1.44 -18.13 -5.42
N PRO A 278 1.28 -18.68 -6.64
CA PRO A 278 0.89 -17.89 -7.80
C PRO A 278 -0.44 -17.14 -7.63
N LYS A 279 -1.46 -17.82 -7.10
CA LYS A 279 -2.76 -17.27 -6.73
C LYS A 279 -3.15 -17.78 -5.33
N ILE A 280 -4.25 -17.23 -4.79
CA ILE A 280 -4.76 -17.63 -3.48
C ILE A 280 -5.08 -19.13 -3.42
N ALA A 281 -5.65 -19.68 -4.50
CA ALA A 281 -6.09 -21.07 -4.55
C ALA A 281 -4.93 -22.08 -4.28
N GLU A 282 -3.72 -21.81 -4.78
CA GLU A 282 -2.56 -22.67 -4.58
C GLU A 282 -1.86 -22.46 -3.22
N GLY A 283 -2.13 -21.35 -2.54
CA GLY A 283 -1.57 -21.03 -1.22
C GLY A 283 -2.43 -21.51 -0.05
N ARG A 284 -3.76 -21.48 -0.20
CA ARG A 284 -4.73 -21.77 0.89
C ARG A 284 -4.49 -23.10 1.59
N GLY A 285 -4.10 -24.15 0.86
CA GLY A 285 -3.85 -25.49 1.41
C GLY A 285 -2.50 -25.66 2.13
N LYS A 286 -1.63 -24.65 2.12
CA LYS A 286 -0.25 -24.71 2.64
C LYS A 286 -0.05 -23.88 3.90
N VAL A 287 -0.97 -22.96 4.18
CA VAL A 287 -0.91 -22.08 5.36
C VAL A 287 -1.65 -22.69 6.54
N LYS A 288 -1.22 -22.33 7.75
CA LYS A 288 -1.84 -22.76 9.02
C LYS A 288 -2.72 -21.64 9.56
N GLN A 289 -3.72 -21.99 10.36
CA GLN A 289 -4.50 -21.00 11.10
C GLN A 289 -3.64 -20.40 12.21
N VAL A 290 -3.58 -19.06 12.27
CA VAL A 290 -2.88 -18.31 13.32
C VAL A 290 -3.90 -17.44 14.04
N ARG A 291 -3.70 -17.24 15.34
CA ARG A 291 -4.49 -16.36 16.22
C ARG A 291 -3.54 -15.46 16.98
#